data_AF-A0A2W6XRQ4-F1
#
_entry.id   AF-A0A2W6XRQ4-F1
#
_cell.length_a   1.000
_cell.length_b   1.000
_cell.length_c   1.000
_cell.angle_alpha   90.00
_cell.angle_beta   90.00
_cell.angle_gamma   90.00
#
_symmetry.space_group_name_H-M   'P 1'
#
loop_
_entity.id
_entity.type
_entity.pdbx_description
1 polymer ?
#
loop_
_entity_poly.entity_id
_entity_poly.type
_entity_poly.pdbx_seq_one_letter_code
_entity_poly.pdbx_strand_id
1 'polypeptide(L)'
;MKIITLIQKQLKSRTVDLVLEHQKELKKIYKDALDDLDLVDNIKSNMNEDFIDLLIIKTKTLPNEVKLKYLREIENEVISIQRLRSLQEGTGFGDFVNALTAEQRKIFEGSNKLVSNTEVYNNNLLVGSYQKKFISGREGIIKNKLFGGNIPIEITEPDYINFNIFKRKAYDFLKKRPRENDTELKYVYDLVKNHWRSGNRFVIKIESTFYTCQSCQGYLAYLKELAKLHGKTVEIKVIAHPEVEGTAEIIQLLNK
;
A
#
# COMPACT_ATOMS: atom_id res chain seq x y z
N MET A 1 -25.55 -17.83 17.06
CA MET A 1 -25.49 -19.12 16.34
C MET A 1 -26.25 -19.14 15.00
N LYS A 2 -27.42 -18.48 14.85
CA LYS A 2 -28.21 -18.52 13.59
C LYS A 2 -27.64 -17.72 12.39
N ILE A 3 -26.87 -16.65 12.64
CA ILE A 3 -26.29 -15.80 11.57
C ILE A 3 -25.14 -16.51 10.84
N ILE A 4 -24.29 -17.24 11.56
CA ILE A 4 -23.13 -17.97 10.98
C ILE A 4 -23.60 -19.05 10.00
N THR A 5 -24.66 -19.78 10.33
CA THR A 5 -25.22 -20.83 9.46
C THR A 5 -25.87 -20.26 8.19
N LEU A 6 -26.41 -19.03 8.25
CA LEU A 6 -26.93 -18.32 7.07
C LEU A 6 -25.79 -17.76 6.19
N ILE A 7 -24.76 -17.20 6.83
CA ILE A 7 -23.51 -16.69 6.21
C ILE A 7 -22.78 -17.81 5.45
N GLN A 8 -22.66 -19.00 6.05
CA GLN A 8 -21.99 -20.16 5.43
C GLN A 8 -22.66 -20.67 4.15
N LYS A 9 -23.95 -20.41 3.94
CA LYS A 9 -24.70 -20.90 2.76
C LYS A 9 -24.65 -19.95 1.54
N GLN A 10 -24.24 -18.70 1.72
CA GLN A 10 -24.26 -17.68 0.66
C GLN A 10 -22.91 -17.00 0.39
N LEU A 11 -21.89 -17.23 1.22
CA LEU A 11 -20.59 -16.58 1.11
C LEU A 11 -19.50 -17.52 0.60
N LYS A 12 -18.51 -16.95 -0.10
CA LYS A 12 -17.28 -17.65 -0.46
C LYS A 12 -16.61 -18.16 0.82
N SER A 13 -16.02 -19.36 0.76
CA SER A 13 -15.42 -20.04 1.93
C SER A 13 -14.42 -19.15 2.69
N ARG A 14 -13.58 -18.39 1.98
CA ARG A 14 -12.60 -17.48 2.59
C ARG A 14 -13.21 -16.31 3.34
N THR A 15 -14.37 -15.82 2.92
CA THR A 15 -15.07 -14.76 3.64
C THR A 15 -15.59 -15.25 4.99
N VAL A 16 -16.00 -16.53 5.08
CA VAL A 16 -16.35 -17.18 6.35
C VAL A 16 -15.12 -17.26 7.27
N ASP A 17 -13.96 -17.63 6.74
CA ASP A 17 -12.70 -17.67 7.50
C ASP A 17 -12.36 -16.31 8.11
N LEU A 18 -12.54 -15.21 7.35
CA LEU A 18 -12.31 -13.86 7.86
C LEU A 18 -13.24 -13.51 9.04
N VAL A 19 -14.52 -13.86 8.95
CA VAL A 19 -15.48 -13.63 10.04
C VAL A 19 -15.10 -14.44 11.29
N LEU A 20 -14.75 -15.71 11.10
CA LEU A 20 -14.33 -16.59 12.21
C LEU A 20 -13.05 -16.08 12.88
N GLU A 21 -12.10 -15.57 12.09
CA GLU A 21 -10.86 -15.04 12.62
C GLU A 21 -11.09 -13.75 13.42
N HIS A 22 -11.86 -12.82 12.87
CA HIS A 22 -12.27 -11.60 13.56
C HIS A 22 -12.90 -11.91 14.93
N GLN A 23 -13.81 -12.90 14.99
CA GLN A 23 -14.46 -13.29 16.24
C GLN A 23 -13.49 -13.86 17.29
N LYS A 24 -12.42 -14.56 16.88
CA LYS A 24 -11.37 -15.03 17.80
C LYS A 24 -10.57 -13.87 18.37
N GLU A 25 -10.22 -12.92 17.51
CA GLU A 25 -9.34 -11.81 17.83
C GLU A 25 -10.05 -10.62 18.49
N LEU A 26 -11.39 -10.57 18.53
CA LEU A 26 -12.17 -9.60 19.33
C LEU A 26 -11.73 -9.51 20.81
N LYS A 27 -11.01 -10.52 21.33
CA LYS A 27 -10.41 -10.51 22.67
C LYS A 27 -9.16 -9.62 22.80
N LYS A 28 -8.58 -9.16 21.69
CA LYS A 28 -7.41 -8.27 21.63
C LYS A 28 -7.80 -6.97 20.91
N ILE A 29 -8.22 -5.96 21.67
CA ILE A 29 -8.68 -4.68 21.09
C ILE A 29 -7.44 -3.88 20.64
N TYR A 30 -7.23 -3.75 19.32
CA TYR A 30 -6.25 -2.84 18.73
C TYR A 30 -6.92 -1.91 17.69
N LYS A 31 -6.36 -0.71 17.49
CA LYS A 31 -6.94 0.31 16.58
C LYS A 31 -6.88 -0.07 15.09
N ASP A 32 -6.03 -1.02 14.72
CA ASP A 32 -5.84 -1.51 13.35
C ASP A 32 -6.63 -2.79 13.04
N ALA A 33 -7.28 -3.39 14.05
CA ALA A 33 -8.18 -4.51 13.88
C ALA A 33 -9.45 -4.06 13.13
N LEU A 34 -9.96 -4.96 12.28
CA LEU A 34 -11.26 -4.78 11.62
C LEU A 34 -12.37 -4.75 12.68
N ASP A 35 -13.48 -4.08 12.38
CA ASP A 35 -14.72 -4.17 13.16
C ASP A 35 -15.86 -4.85 12.37
N ASP A 36 -17.03 -5.00 13.00
CA ASP A 36 -18.16 -5.71 12.39
C ASP A 36 -18.69 -5.01 11.13
N LEU A 37 -18.61 -3.68 11.05
CA LEU A 37 -19.00 -2.93 9.85
C LEU A 37 -18.00 -3.18 8.72
N ASP A 38 -16.71 -3.27 9.06
CA ASP A 38 -15.66 -3.61 8.11
C ASP A 38 -15.88 -5.00 7.51
N LEU A 39 -16.29 -5.98 8.30
CA LEU A 39 -16.63 -7.31 7.80
C LEU A 39 -17.80 -7.28 6.81
N VAL A 40 -18.86 -6.54 7.11
CA VAL A 40 -20.03 -6.42 6.23
C VAL A 40 -19.65 -5.79 4.89
N ASP A 41 -18.81 -4.75 4.90
CA ASP A 41 -18.36 -4.12 3.67
C ASP A 41 -17.44 -5.03 2.86
N ASN A 42 -16.56 -5.79 3.52
CA ASN A 42 -15.73 -6.81 2.85
C ASN A 42 -16.58 -7.90 2.21
N ILE A 43 -17.62 -8.39 2.91
CA ILE A 43 -18.59 -9.35 2.38
C ILE A 43 -19.31 -8.82 1.13
N LYS A 44 -19.69 -7.54 1.15
CA LYS A 44 -20.39 -6.89 0.03
C LYS A 44 -19.46 -6.50 -1.12
N SER A 45 -18.16 -6.43 -0.86
CA SER A 45 -17.17 -6.08 -1.88
C SER A 45 -17.00 -7.21 -2.89
N ASN A 46 -16.73 -6.87 -4.15
CA ASN A 46 -16.33 -7.84 -5.18
C ASN A 46 -14.82 -8.14 -5.12
N MET A 47 -14.18 -7.96 -3.96
CA MET A 47 -12.76 -8.28 -3.80
C MET A 47 -12.52 -9.79 -3.95
N ASN A 48 -11.40 -10.15 -4.58
CA ASN A 48 -11.02 -11.55 -4.78
C ASN A 48 -10.52 -12.18 -3.47
N GLU A 49 -10.32 -13.50 -3.47
CA GLU A 49 -9.88 -14.23 -2.28
C GLU A 49 -8.49 -13.81 -1.81
N ASP A 50 -7.62 -13.36 -2.72
CA ASP A 50 -6.26 -12.88 -2.39
C ASP A 50 -6.30 -11.66 -1.46
N PHE A 51 -7.29 -10.76 -1.65
CA PHE A 51 -7.53 -9.65 -0.74
C PHE A 51 -8.05 -10.10 0.62
N ILE A 52 -8.97 -11.07 0.64
CA ILE A 52 -9.53 -11.61 1.89
C ILE A 52 -8.43 -12.26 2.72
N ASP A 53 -7.52 -13.00 2.08
CA ASP A 53 -6.37 -13.62 2.73
C ASP A 53 -5.43 -12.60 3.36
N LEU A 54 -5.14 -11.51 2.65
CA LEU A 54 -4.33 -10.42 3.19
C LEU A 54 -5.01 -9.78 4.42
N LEU A 55 -6.33 -9.60 4.38
CA LEU A 55 -7.09 -9.07 5.52
C LEU A 55 -7.09 -10.05 6.71
N ILE A 56 -7.18 -11.36 6.47
CA ILE A 56 -7.02 -12.38 7.52
C ILE A 56 -5.63 -12.28 8.16
N ILE A 57 -4.58 -12.18 7.34
CA ILE A 57 -3.19 -12.00 7.82
C ILE A 57 -3.08 -10.74 8.68
N LYS A 58 -3.62 -9.63 8.21
CA LYS A 58 -3.64 -8.37 8.95
C LYS A 58 -4.34 -8.52 10.30
N THR A 59 -5.51 -9.14 10.36
CA THR A 59 -6.25 -9.36 11.62
C THR A 59 -5.49 -10.24 12.61
N LYS A 60 -4.69 -11.20 12.11
CA LYS A 60 -3.90 -12.11 12.95
C LYS A 60 -2.62 -11.51 13.51
N THR A 61 -2.02 -10.54 12.82
CA THR A 61 -0.65 -10.12 13.11
C THR A 61 -0.63 -8.92 14.06
N LEU A 62 0.15 -9.01 15.14
CA LEU A 62 0.24 -7.91 16.10
C LEU A 62 1.13 -6.77 15.58
N PRO A 63 0.85 -5.48 15.90
CA PRO A 63 1.63 -4.35 15.40
C PRO A 63 3.15 -4.44 15.64
N ASN A 64 3.57 -4.99 16.78
CA ASN A 64 5.00 -5.16 17.09
C ASN A 64 5.65 -6.28 16.26
N GLU A 65 4.93 -7.37 16.00
CA GLU A 65 5.42 -8.46 15.14
C GLU A 65 5.61 -7.98 13.72
N VAL A 66 4.67 -7.17 13.24
CA VAL A 66 4.72 -6.55 11.91
C VAL A 66 5.97 -5.69 11.74
N LYS A 67 6.29 -4.83 12.72
CA LYS A 67 7.50 -4.00 12.69
C LYS A 67 8.77 -4.87 12.63
N LEU A 68 8.85 -5.94 13.42
CA LEU A 68 9.99 -6.86 13.41
C LEU A 68 10.08 -7.66 12.11
N LYS A 69 8.95 -8.01 11.49
CA LYS A 69 8.93 -8.64 10.17
C LYS A 69 9.45 -7.69 9.10
N TYR A 70 8.99 -6.43 9.10
CA TYR A 70 9.49 -5.41 8.17
C TYR A 70 11.02 -5.28 8.27
N LEU A 71 11.55 -5.06 9.47
CA LEU A 71 13.00 -4.84 9.68
C LEU A 71 13.87 -6.04 9.29
N ARG A 72 13.33 -7.26 9.36
CA ARG A 72 14.07 -8.50 9.04
C ARG A 72 13.94 -8.91 7.57
N GLU A 73 12.79 -8.65 6.96
CA GLU A 73 12.43 -9.26 5.68
C GLU A 73 12.42 -8.27 4.50
N ILE A 74 12.49 -6.96 4.76
CA ILE A 74 12.47 -5.93 3.73
C ILE A 74 13.82 -5.22 3.72
N GLU A 75 14.47 -5.23 2.55
CA GLU A 75 15.74 -4.53 2.36
C GLU A 75 15.47 -3.03 2.33
N ASN A 76 16.25 -2.24 3.06
CA ASN A 76 16.17 -0.79 3.08
C ASN A 76 17.50 -0.20 2.60
N GLU A 77 17.43 0.74 1.67
CA GLU A 77 18.58 1.49 1.17
C GLU A 77 18.27 3.00 1.25
N VAL A 78 19.31 3.79 1.53
CA VAL A 78 19.18 5.25 1.58
C VAL A 78 19.13 5.79 0.15
N ILE A 79 18.06 6.52 -0.18
CA ILE A 79 17.94 7.21 -1.46
C ILE A 79 19.03 8.28 -1.61
N SER A 80 19.63 8.38 -2.80
CA SER A 80 20.60 9.45 -3.08
C SER A 80 19.92 10.82 -3.09
N ILE A 81 20.65 11.86 -2.68
CA ILE A 81 20.14 13.24 -2.66
C ILE A 81 19.66 13.69 -4.05
N GLN A 82 20.42 13.34 -5.09
CA GLN A 82 20.04 13.64 -6.48
C GLN A 82 18.72 12.96 -6.87
N ARG A 83 18.52 11.69 -6.48
CA ARG A 83 17.29 10.98 -6.79
C ARG A 83 16.11 11.51 -5.98
N LEU A 84 16.31 11.84 -4.70
CA LEU A 84 15.30 12.48 -3.86
C LEU A 84 14.86 13.83 -4.45
N ARG A 85 15.82 14.65 -4.90
CA ARG A 85 15.56 15.91 -5.60
C ARG A 85 14.74 15.67 -6.86
N SER A 86 15.13 14.70 -7.68
CA SER A 86 14.40 14.34 -8.92
C SER A 86 12.96 13.91 -8.67
N LEU A 87 12.70 13.13 -7.61
CA LEU A 87 11.33 12.76 -7.24
C LEU A 87 10.55 13.98 -6.72
N GLN A 88 11.18 14.83 -5.91
CA GLN A 88 10.54 16.01 -5.33
C GLN A 88 10.16 17.05 -6.38
N GLU A 89 11.05 17.34 -7.31
CA GLU A 89 10.85 18.30 -8.42
C GLU A 89 10.03 17.70 -9.57
N GLY A 90 9.85 16.37 -9.56
CA GLY A 90 8.99 15.62 -10.48
C GLY A 90 9.63 15.23 -11.81
N THR A 91 10.92 15.47 -12.01
CA THR A 91 11.69 14.98 -13.19
C THR A 91 11.71 13.45 -13.29
N GLY A 92 11.49 12.74 -12.18
CA GLY A 92 11.31 11.28 -12.17
C GLY A 92 9.87 10.79 -12.44
N PHE A 93 8.88 11.69 -12.56
CA PHE A 93 7.46 11.34 -12.56
C PHE A 93 6.81 11.42 -13.94
N GLY A 94 7.01 12.50 -14.69
CA GLY A 94 6.52 12.64 -16.06
C GLY A 94 6.40 14.11 -16.48
N ASP A 95 6.22 14.34 -17.77
CA ASP A 95 6.24 15.70 -18.34
C ASP A 95 5.06 16.56 -17.90
N PHE A 96 3.97 15.95 -17.42
CA PHE A 96 2.81 16.67 -16.86
C PHE A 96 3.22 17.63 -15.73
N VAL A 97 4.32 17.34 -15.01
CA VAL A 97 4.80 18.17 -13.90
C VAL A 97 5.16 19.58 -14.39
N ASN A 98 5.64 19.72 -15.63
CA ASN A 98 5.99 21.01 -16.22
C ASN A 98 4.75 21.88 -16.50
N ALA A 99 3.57 21.27 -16.63
CA ALA A 99 2.31 21.95 -16.89
C ALA A 99 1.52 22.31 -15.60
N LEU A 100 2.02 21.95 -14.42
CA LEU A 100 1.34 22.24 -13.16
C LEU A 100 1.31 23.75 -12.86
N THR A 101 0.14 24.25 -12.44
CA THR A 101 0.04 25.59 -11.86
C THR A 101 0.80 25.68 -10.53
N ALA A 102 1.04 26.89 -10.03
CA ALA A 102 1.71 27.08 -8.74
C ALA A 102 1.01 26.37 -7.56
N GLU A 103 -0.33 26.37 -7.53
CA GLU A 103 -1.10 25.66 -6.50
C GLU A 103 -0.96 24.14 -6.64
N GLN A 104 -1.07 23.62 -7.86
CA GLN A 104 -0.88 22.20 -8.14
C GLN A 104 0.52 21.72 -7.80
N ARG A 105 1.54 22.52 -8.13
CA ARG A 105 2.93 22.26 -7.80
C ARG A 105 3.14 22.15 -6.29
N LYS A 106 2.56 23.07 -5.51
CA LYS A 106 2.60 23.01 -4.04
C LYS A 106 1.97 21.72 -3.49
N ILE A 107 0.86 21.26 -4.07
CA ILE A 107 0.24 19.98 -3.69
C ILE A 107 1.17 18.82 -4.04
N PHE A 108 1.71 18.79 -5.27
CA PHE A 108 2.63 17.75 -5.74
C PHE A 108 3.89 17.63 -4.87
N GLU A 109 4.53 18.75 -4.55
CA GLU A 109 5.71 18.83 -3.70
C GLU A 109 5.39 18.44 -2.25
N GLY A 110 4.19 18.71 -1.76
CA GLY A 110 3.72 18.36 -0.41
C GLY A 110 3.34 16.89 -0.22
N SER A 111 3.07 16.15 -1.28
CA SER A 111 2.67 14.74 -1.22
C SER A 111 3.87 13.79 -1.08
N ASN A 112 3.63 12.52 -0.74
CA ASN A 112 4.61 11.46 -0.98
C ASN A 112 4.53 11.05 -2.45
N LYS A 113 5.67 10.83 -3.09
CA LYS A 113 5.79 10.30 -4.44
C LYS A 113 6.49 8.95 -4.36
N LEU A 114 5.92 7.93 -4.99
CA LEU A 114 6.48 6.58 -5.05
C LEU A 114 6.62 6.12 -6.49
N VAL A 115 7.79 5.62 -6.85
CA VAL A 115 8.05 4.90 -8.10
C VAL A 115 8.38 3.45 -7.74
N SER A 116 7.66 2.49 -8.29
CA SER A 116 7.97 1.08 -8.14
C SER A 116 8.36 0.46 -9.46
N ASN A 117 9.40 -0.37 -9.42
CA ASN A 117 9.77 -1.29 -10.49
C ASN A 117 9.54 -2.70 -9.97
N THR A 118 8.70 -3.46 -10.66
CA THR A 118 8.43 -4.86 -10.29
C THR A 118 8.79 -5.77 -11.45
N GLU A 119 9.59 -6.78 -11.15
CA GLU A 119 9.88 -7.89 -12.04
C GLU A 119 9.10 -9.12 -11.57
N VAL A 120 8.47 -9.80 -12.53
CA VAL A 120 7.65 -10.98 -12.28
C VAL A 120 8.30 -12.19 -12.92
N TYR A 121 8.45 -13.24 -12.13
CA TYR A 121 9.06 -14.48 -12.53
C TYR A 121 8.08 -15.65 -12.40
N ASN A 122 8.20 -16.63 -13.29
CA ASN A 122 7.58 -17.93 -13.17
C ASN A 122 8.67 -19.00 -13.29
N ASN A 123 8.90 -19.78 -12.23
CA ASN A 123 9.96 -20.80 -12.18
C ASN A 123 11.34 -20.23 -12.58
N ASN A 124 11.69 -19.09 -11.98
CA ASN A 124 12.93 -18.32 -12.22
C ASN A 124 13.09 -17.72 -13.63
N LEU A 125 12.12 -17.87 -14.52
CA LEU A 125 12.10 -17.17 -15.80
C LEU A 125 11.37 -15.84 -15.66
N LEU A 126 11.99 -14.74 -16.13
CA LEU A 126 11.35 -13.42 -16.17
C LEU A 126 10.20 -13.48 -17.19
N VAL A 127 8.96 -13.26 -16.72
CA VAL A 127 7.75 -13.28 -17.56
C VAL A 127 7.17 -11.88 -17.78
N GLY A 128 7.63 -10.89 -17.02
CA GLY A 128 7.23 -9.50 -17.24
C GLY A 128 7.90 -8.56 -16.25
N SER A 129 7.87 -7.27 -16.59
CA SER A 129 8.27 -6.20 -15.69
C SER A 129 7.39 -4.98 -15.90
N TYR A 130 7.20 -4.17 -14.86
CA TYR A 130 6.39 -2.97 -14.97
C TYR A 130 6.82 -1.83 -14.04
N GLN A 131 6.68 -0.63 -14.62
CA GLN A 131 6.65 0.70 -14.05
C GLN A 131 5.35 1.04 -13.29
N LYS A 132 5.33 1.43 -12.02
CA LYS A 132 4.17 2.17 -11.46
C LYS A 132 4.60 3.42 -10.71
N LYS A 133 3.78 4.47 -10.77
CA LYS A 133 4.00 5.72 -10.06
C LYS A 133 2.74 6.12 -9.30
N PHE A 134 2.92 6.52 -8.04
CA PHE A 134 1.82 6.86 -7.13
C PHE A 134 2.11 8.17 -6.42
N ILE A 135 1.05 8.93 -6.14
CA ILE A 135 1.11 10.15 -5.32
C ILE A 135 0.18 9.97 -4.12
N SER A 136 0.66 10.23 -2.91
CA SER A 136 -0.20 10.15 -1.72
C SER A 136 -1.12 11.38 -1.59
N GLY A 137 -2.29 11.17 -1.02
CA GLY A 137 -3.23 12.25 -0.71
C GLY A 137 -4.69 11.88 -0.91
N ARG A 138 -5.60 12.66 -0.33
CA ARG A 138 -7.06 12.45 -0.46
C ARG A 138 -7.48 12.43 -1.91
N GLU A 139 -8.46 11.57 -2.23
CA GLU A 139 -8.96 11.40 -3.61
C GLU A 139 -9.32 12.74 -4.25
N GLY A 140 -10.14 13.56 -3.59
CA GLY A 140 -10.54 14.85 -4.12
C GLY A 140 -9.38 15.86 -4.26
N ILE A 141 -8.33 15.72 -3.44
CA ILE A 141 -7.12 16.57 -3.58
C ILE A 141 -6.31 16.11 -4.80
N ILE A 142 -6.08 14.82 -4.97
CA ILE A 142 -5.29 14.29 -6.07
C ILE A 142 -6.04 14.40 -7.41
N LYS A 143 -7.26 13.87 -7.48
CA LYS A 143 -8.03 13.91 -8.74
C LYS A 143 -8.42 15.32 -9.14
N ASN A 144 -8.99 16.10 -8.22
CA ASN A 144 -9.63 17.35 -8.61
C ASN A 144 -8.67 18.54 -8.50
N LYS A 145 -7.94 18.67 -7.38
CA LYS A 145 -7.06 19.84 -7.19
C LYS A 145 -5.74 19.71 -7.94
N LEU A 146 -5.06 18.56 -7.82
CA LEU A 146 -3.77 18.36 -8.47
C LEU A 146 -3.92 18.14 -9.98
N PHE A 147 -4.89 17.33 -10.41
CA PHE A 147 -5.03 16.94 -11.82
C PHE A 147 -6.23 17.55 -12.57
N GLY A 148 -7.07 18.36 -11.91
CA GLY A 148 -8.22 18.98 -12.59
C GLY A 148 -9.23 17.98 -13.16
N GLY A 149 -9.29 16.76 -12.61
CA GLY A 149 -10.13 15.66 -13.08
C GLY A 149 -9.46 14.72 -14.09
N ASN A 150 -8.33 15.12 -14.69
CA ASN A 150 -7.63 14.35 -15.73
C ASN A 150 -6.31 13.80 -15.21
N ILE A 151 -6.36 12.58 -14.67
CA ILE A 151 -5.18 11.90 -14.11
C ILE A 151 -4.22 11.52 -15.26
N PRO A 152 -2.93 11.92 -15.20
CA PRO A 152 -1.94 11.55 -16.21
C PRO A 152 -1.78 10.02 -16.29
N ILE A 153 -1.52 9.50 -17.48
CA ILE A 153 -1.43 8.05 -17.74
C ILE A 153 -0.28 7.37 -16.97
N GLU A 154 0.75 8.14 -16.62
CA GLU A 154 1.89 7.69 -15.84
C GLU A 154 1.52 7.45 -14.36
N ILE A 155 0.44 8.05 -13.88
CA ILE A 155 0.01 8.00 -12.49
C ILE A 155 -1.02 6.89 -12.30
N THR A 156 -0.70 5.96 -11.41
CA THR A 156 -1.59 4.88 -11.04
C THR A 156 -2.43 5.29 -9.85
N GLU A 157 -3.75 5.33 -10.03
CA GLU A 157 -4.72 5.58 -8.97
C GLU A 157 -5.62 4.36 -8.77
N PRO A 158 -5.90 3.98 -7.51
CA PRO A 158 -6.72 2.81 -7.25
C PRO A 158 -8.20 3.10 -7.57
N ASP A 159 -8.97 2.03 -7.76
CA ASP A 159 -10.42 2.11 -7.59
C ASP A 159 -10.73 2.41 -6.11
N TYR A 160 -11.17 3.63 -5.85
CA TYR A 160 -11.28 4.20 -4.52
C TYR A 160 -12.33 3.51 -3.64
N ILE A 161 -13.38 2.94 -4.23
CA ILE A 161 -14.43 2.26 -3.46
C ILE A 161 -13.82 1.03 -2.77
N ASN A 162 -13.25 0.11 -3.55
CA ASN A 162 -12.63 -1.10 -2.99
C ASN A 162 -11.35 -0.78 -2.23
N PHE A 163 -10.58 0.22 -2.67
CA PHE A 163 -9.37 0.63 -1.96
C PHE A 163 -9.69 1.17 -0.56
N ASN A 164 -10.77 1.94 -0.39
CA ASN A 164 -11.21 2.42 0.93
C ASN A 164 -11.59 1.28 1.89
N ILE A 165 -12.07 0.15 1.37
CA ILE A 165 -12.33 -1.05 2.17
C ILE A 165 -10.99 -1.73 2.51
N PHE A 166 -10.12 -1.93 1.52
CA PHE A 166 -8.80 -2.55 1.69
C PHE A 166 -7.94 -1.84 2.73
N LYS A 167 -7.76 -0.51 2.61
CA LYS A 167 -6.88 0.26 3.50
C LYS A 167 -7.49 0.53 4.86
N ARG A 168 -8.76 0.18 5.09
CA ARG A 168 -9.48 0.61 6.29
C ARG A 168 -8.73 0.15 7.54
N LYS A 169 -8.70 0.98 8.59
CA LYS A 169 -7.89 0.73 9.80
C LYS A 169 -6.38 0.61 9.54
N ALA A 170 -5.86 1.02 8.38
CA ALA A 170 -4.43 1.33 8.27
C ALA A 170 -4.14 2.50 9.23
N TYR A 171 -3.47 2.19 10.33
CA TYR A 171 -3.23 3.13 11.41
C TYR A 171 -1.73 3.25 11.68
N ASP A 172 -1.27 4.49 11.81
CA ASP A 172 0.10 4.79 12.18
C ASP A 172 0.14 5.00 13.70
N PHE A 173 0.68 4.02 14.43
CA PHE A 173 0.70 4.06 15.90
C PHE A 173 1.70 5.09 16.44
N LEU A 174 2.79 5.35 15.71
CA LEU A 174 3.77 6.38 16.06
C LEU A 174 3.16 7.78 15.97
N LYS A 175 2.50 8.09 14.84
CA LYS A 175 1.88 9.40 14.60
C LYS A 175 0.43 9.47 15.10
N LYS A 176 -0.09 8.39 15.67
CA LYS A 176 -1.45 8.23 16.22
C LYS A 176 -2.55 8.73 15.27
N ARG A 177 -2.45 8.40 13.98
CA ARG A 177 -3.42 8.87 12.97
C ARG A 177 -3.85 7.74 12.03
N PRO A 178 -5.12 7.74 11.56
CA PRO A 178 -5.51 6.90 10.44
C PRO A 178 -4.74 7.33 9.20
N ARG A 179 -4.38 6.36 8.38
CA ARG A 179 -3.72 6.60 7.11
C ARG A 179 -4.75 6.64 6.00
N GLU A 180 -4.52 7.56 5.07
CA GLU A 180 -5.44 7.82 3.97
C GLU A 180 -4.94 7.08 2.74
N ASN A 181 -4.65 7.77 1.64
CA ASN A 181 -4.24 7.12 0.40
C ASN A 181 -2.73 7.15 0.27
N ASP A 182 -2.05 6.45 1.18
CA ASP A 182 -0.60 6.30 1.14
C ASP A 182 -0.15 5.52 -0.10
N THR A 183 1.01 5.89 -0.63
CA THR A 183 1.55 5.35 -1.87
C THR A 183 1.86 3.86 -1.79
N GLU A 184 2.41 3.37 -0.68
CA GLU A 184 2.75 1.95 -0.50
C GLU A 184 1.48 1.10 -0.38
N LEU A 185 0.42 1.64 0.25
CA LEU A 185 -0.88 0.97 0.31
C LEU A 185 -1.51 0.88 -1.09
N LYS A 186 -1.44 1.96 -1.88
CA LYS A 186 -1.88 1.96 -3.29
C LYS A 186 -1.10 0.91 -4.09
N TYR A 187 0.22 0.82 -3.90
CA TYR A 187 1.05 -0.16 -4.58
C TYR A 187 0.67 -1.59 -4.23
N VAL A 188 0.56 -1.94 -2.94
CA VAL A 188 0.17 -3.29 -2.52
C VAL A 188 -1.21 -3.65 -3.07
N TYR A 189 -2.15 -2.72 -3.04
CA TYR A 189 -3.48 -2.92 -3.63
C TYR A 189 -3.42 -3.19 -5.14
N ASP A 190 -2.67 -2.37 -5.90
CA ASP A 190 -2.50 -2.53 -7.35
C ASP A 190 -1.84 -3.87 -7.71
N LEU A 191 -0.79 -4.25 -6.98
CA LEU A 191 -0.12 -5.54 -7.15
C LEU A 191 -1.10 -6.70 -6.93
N VAL A 192 -1.82 -6.70 -5.80
CA VAL A 192 -2.77 -7.79 -5.47
C VAL A 192 -3.91 -7.87 -6.48
N LYS A 193 -4.44 -6.71 -6.91
CA LYS A 193 -5.56 -6.64 -7.85
C LYS A 193 -5.19 -7.08 -9.26
N ASN A 194 -4.08 -6.56 -9.79
CA ASN A 194 -3.81 -6.57 -11.22
C ASN A 194 -2.67 -7.51 -11.62
N HIS A 195 -1.75 -7.84 -10.70
CA HIS A 195 -0.49 -8.48 -11.04
C HIS A 195 -0.21 -9.77 -10.26
N TRP A 196 -0.90 -10.03 -9.15
CA TRP A 196 -0.62 -11.15 -8.25
C TRP A 196 -0.65 -12.54 -8.89
N ARG A 197 -1.50 -12.70 -9.91
CA ARG A 197 -1.69 -13.98 -10.61
C ARG A 197 -0.76 -14.18 -11.81
N SER A 198 0.10 -13.21 -12.10
CA SER A 198 0.98 -13.23 -13.28
C SER A 198 2.27 -14.04 -13.10
N GLY A 199 2.63 -14.43 -11.88
CA GLY A 199 3.83 -15.23 -11.62
C GLY A 199 3.88 -15.83 -10.21
N ASN A 200 4.96 -16.55 -9.91
CA ASN A 200 5.20 -17.16 -8.60
C ASN A 200 6.33 -16.50 -7.80
N ARG A 201 7.13 -15.63 -8.43
CA ARG A 201 8.14 -14.81 -7.74
C ARG A 201 8.06 -13.36 -8.19
N PHE A 202 8.13 -12.43 -7.26
CA PHE A 202 8.10 -10.99 -7.48
C PHE A 202 9.34 -10.34 -6.87
N VAL A 203 10.09 -9.58 -7.67
CA VAL A 203 11.20 -8.75 -7.18
C VAL A 203 10.77 -7.29 -7.30
N ILE A 204 10.65 -6.63 -6.16
CA ILE A 204 10.00 -5.34 -6.01
C ILE A 204 11.02 -4.31 -5.51
N LYS A 205 11.22 -3.24 -6.29
CA LYS A 205 12.01 -2.07 -5.89
C LYS A 205 11.08 -0.86 -5.76
N ILE A 206 11.02 -0.26 -4.59
CA ILE A 206 10.19 0.90 -4.26
C ILE A 206 11.11 2.08 -3.93
N GLU A 207 10.97 3.18 -4.66
CA GLU A 207 11.64 4.45 -4.37
C GLU A 207 10.59 5.46 -3.91
N SER A 208 10.79 6.14 -2.78
CA SER A 208 9.84 7.12 -2.27
C SER A 208 10.50 8.40 -1.74
N THR A 209 9.76 9.51 -1.81
CA THR A 209 10.22 10.79 -1.24
C THR A 209 10.20 10.80 0.28
N PHE A 210 9.21 10.13 0.90
CA PHE A 210 9.11 9.99 2.34
C PHE A 210 9.45 8.56 2.76
N TYR A 211 9.97 8.42 3.97
CA TYR A 211 10.22 7.15 4.61
C TYR A 211 8.91 6.40 4.87
N THR A 212 8.98 5.07 4.80
CA THR A 212 7.83 4.18 4.92
C THR A 212 7.16 4.32 6.28
N CYS A 213 5.89 4.71 6.26
CA CYS A 213 5.10 4.82 7.48
C CYS A 213 4.87 3.47 8.17
N GLN A 214 4.58 3.44 9.47
CA GLN A 214 4.40 2.17 10.19
C GLN A 214 3.27 1.30 9.61
N SER A 215 2.15 1.91 9.19
CA SER A 215 1.06 1.14 8.56
C SER A 215 1.50 0.58 7.20
N CYS A 216 2.26 1.35 6.45
CA CYS A 216 2.81 1.02 5.14
C CYS A 216 3.80 -0.15 5.26
N GLN A 217 4.67 -0.11 6.27
CA GLN A 217 5.57 -1.20 6.65
C GLN A 217 4.76 -2.48 6.90
N GLY A 218 3.61 -2.35 7.54
CA GLY A 218 2.73 -3.49 7.79
C GLY A 218 2.15 -4.13 6.55
N TYR A 219 1.63 -3.36 5.61
CA TYR A 219 1.12 -3.93 4.37
C TYR A 219 2.20 -4.57 3.50
N LEU A 220 3.42 -4.05 3.51
CA LEU A 220 4.55 -4.70 2.83
C LEU A 220 4.93 -6.03 3.51
N ALA A 221 4.88 -6.10 4.84
CA ALA A 221 5.08 -7.36 5.57
C ALA A 221 3.92 -8.35 5.31
N TYR A 222 2.66 -7.90 5.31
CA TYR A 222 1.49 -8.73 5.02
C TYR A 222 1.55 -9.31 3.61
N LEU A 223 2.06 -8.55 2.65
CA LEU A 223 2.27 -9.04 1.28
C LEU A 223 3.25 -10.23 1.24
N LYS A 224 4.33 -10.21 2.03
CA LYS A 224 5.25 -11.36 2.11
C LYS A 224 4.60 -12.58 2.76
N GLU A 225 3.77 -12.38 3.78
CA GLU A 225 3.00 -13.47 4.39
C GLU A 225 1.95 -14.04 3.44
N LEU A 226 1.29 -13.19 2.65
CA LEU A 226 0.39 -13.62 1.58
C LEU A 226 1.15 -14.46 0.54
N ALA A 227 2.37 -14.04 0.17
CA ALA A 227 3.20 -14.82 -0.73
C ALA A 227 3.49 -16.22 -0.18
N LYS A 228 3.94 -16.30 1.09
CA LYS A 228 4.19 -17.58 1.78
C LYS A 228 2.95 -18.48 1.79
N LEU A 229 1.77 -17.92 2.10
CA LEU A 229 0.50 -18.63 2.12
C LEU A 229 0.15 -19.26 0.76
N HIS A 230 0.49 -18.58 -0.33
CA HIS A 230 0.19 -18.99 -1.71
C HIS A 230 1.36 -19.70 -2.42
N GLY A 231 2.41 -20.09 -1.69
CA GLY A 231 3.60 -20.74 -2.27
C GLY A 231 4.37 -19.84 -3.25
N LYS A 232 4.25 -18.52 -3.11
CA LYS A 232 4.94 -17.50 -3.90
C LYS A 232 6.11 -16.91 -3.12
N THR A 233 7.03 -16.27 -3.83
CA THR A 233 8.15 -15.52 -3.24
C THR A 233 8.02 -14.05 -3.58
N VAL A 234 8.20 -13.18 -2.58
CA VAL A 234 8.19 -11.73 -2.76
C VAL A 234 9.46 -11.16 -2.09
N GLU A 235 10.30 -10.53 -2.89
CA GLU A 235 11.50 -9.80 -2.49
C GLU A 235 11.19 -8.31 -2.61
N ILE A 236 11.42 -7.55 -1.54
CA ILE A 236 11.09 -6.13 -1.48
C ILE A 236 12.31 -5.35 -1.02
N LYS A 237 12.68 -4.35 -1.82
CA LYS A 237 13.67 -3.34 -1.50
C LYS A 237 13.02 -1.96 -1.50
N VAL A 238 13.14 -1.25 -0.39
CA VAL A 238 12.65 0.12 -0.23
C VAL A 238 13.84 1.08 -0.21
N ILE A 239 13.76 2.13 -1.00
CA ILE A 239 14.80 3.14 -1.20
C ILE A 239 14.21 4.49 -0.82
N ALA A 240 14.53 4.92 0.39
CA ALA A 240 14.01 6.15 0.99
C ALA A 240 15.01 6.68 2.03
N HIS A 241 14.97 7.98 2.30
CA HIS A 241 15.83 8.55 3.34
C HIS A 241 15.18 8.35 4.72
N PRO A 242 15.82 7.69 5.70
CA PRO A 242 15.19 7.31 6.96
C PRO A 242 14.74 8.51 7.82
N GLU A 243 15.38 9.67 7.65
CA GLU A 243 15.04 10.90 8.37
C GLU A 243 13.91 11.71 7.72
N VAL A 244 13.48 11.35 6.51
CA VAL A 244 12.50 12.15 5.76
C VAL A 244 11.10 11.63 5.99
N GLU A 245 10.40 12.16 6.99
CA GLU A 245 9.01 11.77 7.28
C GLU A 245 7.96 12.73 6.68
N GLY A 246 8.40 13.86 6.15
CA GLY A 246 7.54 14.88 5.54
C GLY A 246 8.31 15.94 4.76
N THR A 247 7.59 16.97 4.31
CA THR A 247 8.12 18.02 3.43
C THR A 247 9.18 18.89 4.13
N ALA A 248 9.06 19.11 5.44
CA ALA A 248 10.00 19.96 6.18
C ALA A 248 11.42 19.35 6.16
N GLU A 249 11.50 18.04 6.36
CA GLU A 249 12.75 17.29 6.35
C GLU A 249 13.35 17.24 4.94
N ILE A 250 12.53 17.09 3.88
CA ILE A 250 13.02 17.21 2.50
C ILE A 250 13.68 18.57 2.27
N ILE A 251 13.01 19.67 2.64
CA ILE A 251 13.54 21.02 2.41
C ILE A 251 14.87 21.21 3.14
N GLN A 252 14.97 20.73 4.38
CA GLN A 252 16.22 20.78 5.13
C GLN A 252 17.33 19.96 4.46
N LEU A 253 17.00 18.78 3.95
CA LEU A 253 17.98 17.87 3.35
C LEU A 253 18.49 18.37 2.00
N LEU A 254 17.62 18.98 1.18
CA LEU A 254 17.95 19.47 -0.17
C LEU A 254 18.63 20.85 -0.19
N ASN A 255 18.65 21.56 0.94
CA ASN A 255 19.29 22.87 1.09
C ASN A 255 20.63 22.80 1.84
N LYS A 256 21.07 21.62 2.27
CA LYS A 256 22.43 21.36 2.74
C LYS A 256 23.36 21.14 1.55
#